data_AF-A0A080Z1Z2-F1
#
_entry.id   AF-A0A080Z1Z2-F1
#
_cell.length_a   1.000
_cell.length_b   1.000
_cell.length_c   1.000
_cell.angle_alpha   90.00
_cell.angle_beta   90.00
_cell.angle_gamma   90.00
#
_symmetry.space_group_name_H-M   'P 1'
#
loop_
_entity.id
_entity.type
_entity.pdbx_description
1 polymer ?
#
loop_
_entity_poly.entity_id
_entity_poly.type
_entity_poly.pdbx_seq_one_letter_code
_entity_poly.pdbx_strand_id
1 'polypeptide(L)'
;MLRSLLSLPRTSFLTHGVRPTNARAPLVASLLQNGTRCFSAPREDNKTSILLQVEDGPGALQETLKFFWKHDVNMTRIESRPAKGHNMNYSFFIDFEGKSGQHKVNDLMADLEKNCLDVMVLNDKKVPWFPRKINELDRSVANILDAGTDLESDHPGFSDQEYRRRRNMFAEIAQNYRQGDPIPRLDYTQDEIKTWGVIYKRMKEMWKQHACDEFNYIIPLLESNCGYAEDNIPQQEDISNFLKECTGFTLRPVGGLLSSRDFLNGLAFRVFFSTQYIRHHSMPLYTPEPDICHELMGHAPMFADPDFADFSHEVGLASLGASDEEIERLATCYWFSVEFGITKQRGEYKAYGAGLLSSFGEMEYACAANRPAGSDMPEYRPWDPSSACKQKYPITTYQPVYYVADSLVRICRFTVDLLVY
;
A
#
# COMPACT_ATOMS: atom_id res chain seq x y z
N MET A 1 15.78 3.70 53.24
CA MET A 1 16.67 4.21 54.30
C MET A 1 17.85 4.93 53.64
N LEU A 2 18.16 6.12 54.14
CA LEU A 2 19.10 7.11 53.61
C LEU A 2 20.58 6.85 53.96
N ARG A 3 21.48 7.43 53.12
CA ARG A 3 22.85 7.98 53.39
C ARG A 3 23.98 6.94 53.58
N SER A 4 25.19 7.11 53.03
CA SER A 4 26.18 8.21 53.20
C SER A 4 27.39 7.90 52.25
N LEU A 5 27.87 8.75 51.33
CA LEU A 5 28.72 9.98 51.42
C LEU A 5 30.27 9.75 51.43
N LEU A 6 30.96 10.55 50.58
CA LEU A 6 32.38 11.04 50.60
C LEU A 6 33.49 10.13 50.02
N SER A 7 34.58 10.58 49.38
CA SER A 7 35.03 11.84 48.76
C SER A 7 36.47 11.63 48.21
N LEU A 8 36.76 12.25 47.04
CA LEU A 8 38.02 12.59 46.32
C LEU A 8 39.42 12.41 46.97
N PRO A 9 40.49 12.42 46.13
CA PRO A 9 41.31 13.64 46.07
C PRO A 9 41.66 14.13 44.64
N ARG A 10 41.94 15.45 44.57
CA ARG A 10 42.40 16.23 43.41
C ARG A 10 43.92 16.14 43.24
N THR A 11 44.41 16.25 42.00
CA THR A 11 45.63 17.00 41.68
C THR A 11 45.49 17.70 40.33
N SER A 12 46.00 18.93 40.28
CA SER A 12 45.92 19.90 39.19
C SER A 12 47.24 19.98 38.43
N PHE A 13 47.20 20.15 37.10
CA PHE A 13 48.25 20.87 36.36
C PHE A 13 47.62 21.68 35.22
N LEU A 14 47.95 22.97 35.20
CA LEU A 14 47.71 23.92 34.12
C LEU A 14 48.79 23.75 33.05
N THR A 15 48.45 23.85 31.76
CA THR A 15 48.94 24.93 30.87
C THR A 15 48.53 24.74 29.40
N HIS A 16 48.13 25.88 28.82
CA HIS A 16 48.24 26.28 27.41
C HIS A 16 47.29 25.67 26.37
N GLY A 17 46.27 26.48 26.05
CA GLY A 17 46.11 27.05 24.70
C GLY A 17 45.78 26.11 23.55
N VAL A 18 44.52 26.14 23.10
CA VAL A 18 44.06 26.34 21.72
C VAL A 18 42.53 26.14 21.74
N ARG A 19 41.77 27.15 21.28
CA ARG A 19 40.32 27.03 21.05
C ARG A 19 40.10 26.12 19.83
N PRO A 20 39.24 25.09 19.90
CA PRO A 20 38.60 24.55 18.72
C PRO A 20 37.20 25.14 18.57
N THR A 21 37.00 25.65 17.37
CA THR A 21 35.79 26.05 16.70
C THR A 21 34.65 25.04 16.83
N ASN A 22 33.42 25.57 16.90
CA ASN A 22 32.17 24.86 16.69
C ASN A 22 32.26 23.89 15.50
N ALA A 23 32.22 22.59 15.78
CA ALA A 23 31.90 21.57 14.79
C ALA A 23 30.69 20.80 15.31
N ARG A 24 29.50 21.23 14.84
CA ARG A 24 28.30 20.40 14.89
C ARG A 24 28.58 19.17 14.02
N ALA A 25 28.54 17.98 14.62
CA ALA A 25 28.43 16.73 13.89
C ALA A 25 27.12 16.77 13.07
N PRO A 26 27.15 16.45 11.76
CA PRO A 26 25.93 16.39 10.98
C PRO A 26 25.18 15.10 11.35
N LEU A 27 23.94 15.27 11.82
CA LEU A 27 22.90 14.25 11.71
C LEU A 27 22.80 13.87 10.24
N VAL A 28 23.07 12.60 9.91
CA VAL A 28 22.77 12.02 8.60
C VAL A 28 21.25 11.84 8.51
N ALA A 29 20.56 12.95 8.24
CA ALA A 29 19.27 12.96 7.59
C ALA A 29 19.57 13.07 6.09
N SER A 30 19.88 11.94 5.45
CA SER A 30 20.10 11.92 3.99
C SER A 30 18.91 11.31 3.28
N LEU A 31 18.06 12.22 2.80
CA LEU A 31 17.49 12.22 1.44
C LEU A 31 16.61 11.02 1.05
N LEU A 32 15.35 11.09 1.48
CA LEU A 32 14.21 10.74 0.62
C LEU A 32 14.18 11.71 -0.57
N GLN A 33 14.96 11.40 -1.60
CA GLN A 33 14.78 11.97 -2.95
C GLN A 33 14.62 10.79 -3.90
N ASN A 34 13.41 10.22 -3.95
CA ASN A 34 13.04 9.33 -5.05
C ASN A 34 12.44 10.17 -6.17
N GLY A 35 13.17 10.16 -7.30
CA GLY A 35 12.86 10.89 -8.50
C GLY A 35 11.57 10.40 -9.15
N THR A 36 10.60 11.31 -9.26
CA THR A 36 9.41 11.17 -10.09
C THR A 36 9.84 11.06 -11.55
N ARG A 37 9.82 9.86 -12.14
CA ARG A 37 9.76 9.75 -13.60
C ARG A 37 8.32 9.96 -14.04
N CYS A 38 8.00 11.20 -14.40
CA CYS A 38 6.78 11.56 -15.09
C CYS A 38 6.90 11.06 -16.55
N PHE A 39 6.54 9.80 -16.81
CA PHE A 39 6.38 9.34 -18.19
C PHE A 39 5.00 9.73 -18.69
N SER A 40 4.94 10.83 -19.44
CA SER A 40 3.77 11.16 -20.23
C SER A 40 3.58 10.08 -21.31
N ALA A 41 2.43 9.42 -21.29
CA ALA A 41 1.94 8.83 -22.54
C ALA A 41 1.86 9.96 -23.59
N PRO A 42 2.19 9.73 -24.87
CA PRO A 42 1.99 10.74 -25.89
C PRO A 42 0.47 10.97 -26.03
N ARG A 43 -0.04 12.00 -25.35
CA ARG A 43 -1.39 12.54 -25.50
C ARG A 43 -1.25 13.95 -26.05
N GLU A 44 -2.12 14.26 -27.01
CA GLU A 44 -2.16 15.50 -27.79
C GLU A 44 -1.83 16.74 -26.95
N ASP A 45 -0.59 17.20 -27.08
CA ASP A 45 0.05 18.22 -26.25
C ASP A 45 -0.43 19.65 -26.56
N ASN A 46 -1.68 19.80 -27.01
CA ASN A 46 -2.24 21.04 -27.51
C ASN A 46 -3.72 21.22 -27.11
N LYS A 47 -4.09 20.88 -25.88
CA LYS A 47 -5.43 21.16 -25.33
C LYS A 47 -5.33 22.02 -24.08
N THR A 48 -6.33 22.88 -23.88
CA THR A 48 -6.53 23.68 -22.68
C THR A 48 -7.94 23.41 -22.15
N SER A 49 -8.04 23.21 -20.84
CA SER A 49 -9.31 23.04 -20.13
C SER A 49 -9.63 24.30 -19.34
N ILE A 50 -10.88 24.76 -19.36
CA ILE A 50 -11.33 25.91 -18.59
C ILE A 50 -12.65 25.61 -17.87
N LEU A 51 -12.84 26.25 -16.73
CA LEU A 51 -14.12 26.38 -16.05
C LEU A 51 -14.63 27.80 -16.25
N LEU A 52 -15.82 27.91 -16.83
CA LEU A 52 -16.51 29.17 -17.12
C LEU A 52 -17.75 29.28 -16.25
N GLN A 53 -17.98 30.44 -15.64
CA GLN A 53 -19.25 30.77 -15.00
C GLN A 53 -19.94 31.88 -15.79
N VAL A 54 -21.21 31.66 -16.12
CA VAL A 54 -22.03 32.64 -16.86
C VAL A 54 -23.26 33.02 -16.04
N GLU A 55 -23.80 34.21 -16.30
CA GLU A 55 -25.08 34.64 -15.74
C GLU A 55 -26.21 33.83 -16.38
N ASP A 56 -27.16 33.35 -15.57
CA ASP A 56 -28.26 32.52 -16.07
C ASP A 56 -29.26 33.36 -16.89
N GLY A 57 -29.58 32.88 -18.08
CA GLY A 57 -30.48 33.58 -18.99
C GLY A 57 -30.59 32.93 -20.38
N PRO A 58 -31.69 33.17 -21.12
CA PRO A 58 -31.86 32.65 -22.47
C PRO A 58 -30.71 33.09 -23.39
N GLY A 59 -30.01 32.12 -23.97
CA GLY A 59 -28.90 32.36 -24.89
C GLY A 59 -27.54 32.62 -24.23
N ALA A 60 -27.42 32.63 -22.90
CA ALA A 60 -26.17 32.93 -22.19
C ALA A 60 -25.00 32.04 -22.66
N LEU A 61 -25.22 30.72 -22.76
CA LEU A 61 -24.19 29.81 -23.28
C LEU A 61 -23.84 30.11 -24.74
N GLN A 62 -24.83 30.36 -25.60
CA GLN A 62 -24.61 30.67 -27.01
C GLN A 62 -23.74 31.94 -27.16
N GLU A 63 -24.02 32.96 -26.35
CA GLU A 63 -23.25 34.20 -26.32
C GLU A 63 -21.79 33.99 -25.90
N THR A 64 -21.52 32.98 -25.07
CA THR A 64 -20.15 32.59 -24.71
C THR A 64 -19.47 31.76 -25.81
N LEU A 65 -20.18 30.78 -26.39
CA LEU A 65 -19.63 29.90 -27.42
C LEU A 65 -19.25 30.64 -28.72
N LYS A 66 -19.88 31.79 -29.00
CA LYS A 66 -19.52 32.62 -30.16
C LYS A 66 -18.06 33.06 -30.16
N PHE A 67 -17.42 33.20 -29.00
CA PHE A 67 -16.01 33.62 -28.91
C PHE A 67 -15.06 32.54 -29.42
N PHE A 68 -15.36 31.26 -29.18
CA PHE A 68 -14.60 30.14 -29.73
C PHE A 68 -14.65 30.14 -31.26
N TRP A 69 -15.83 30.38 -31.83
CA TRP A 69 -16.00 30.53 -33.28
C TRP A 69 -15.28 31.77 -33.83
N LYS A 70 -15.40 32.93 -33.16
CA LYS A 70 -14.75 34.19 -33.53
C LYS A 70 -13.24 34.05 -33.67
N HIS A 71 -12.61 33.29 -32.78
CA HIS A 71 -11.15 33.12 -32.72
C HIS A 71 -10.62 31.86 -33.41
N ASP A 72 -11.47 31.13 -34.13
CA ASP A 72 -11.10 29.88 -34.81
C ASP A 72 -10.42 28.87 -33.86
N VAL A 73 -11.06 28.68 -32.70
CA VAL A 73 -10.65 27.73 -31.66
C VAL A 73 -11.66 26.60 -31.57
N ASN A 74 -11.21 25.40 -31.91
CA ASN A 74 -12.05 24.20 -31.86
C ASN A 74 -12.26 23.73 -30.42
N MET A 75 -13.51 23.45 -30.06
CA MET A 75 -13.85 22.82 -28.78
C MET A 75 -13.89 21.30 -28.95
N THR A 76 -13.34 20.59 -27.97
CA THR A 76 -13.26 19.12 -27.95
C THR A 76 -14.21 18.49 -26.93
N ARG A 77 -14.56 19.24 -25.87
CA ARG A 77 -15.55 18.80 -24.87
C ARG A 77 -16.24 20.01 -24.26
N ILE A 78 -17.54 19.86 -23.97
CA ILE A 78 -18.31 20.80 -23.16
C ILE A 78 -19.21 20.03 -22.21
N GLU A 79 -19.17 20.38 -20.93
CA GLU A 79 -20.02 19.82 -19.88
C GLU A 79 -20.59 20.94 -19.01
N SER A 80 -21.88 20.88 -18.67
CA SER A 80 -22.52 21.82 -17.76
C SER A 80 -22.71 21.22 -16.36
N ARG A 81 -22.45 22.00 -15.33
CA ARG A 81 -22.78 21.67 -13.93
C ARG A 81 -23.52 22.87 -13.30
N PRO A 82 -24.61 22.64 -12.53
CA PRO A 82 -25.21 23.69 -11.75
C PRO A 82 -24.23 24.16 -10.66
N ALA A 83 -24.06 25.47 -10.47
CA ALA A 83 -23.19 25.99 -9.42
C ALA A 83 -23.79 25.67 -8.03
N LYS A 84 -22.93 25.30 -7.07
CA LYS A 84 -23.37 25.03 -5.69
C LYS A 84 -23.56 26.36 -4.94
N GLY A 85 -24.80 26.78 -4.66
CA GLY A 85 -25.10 27.98 -3.87
C GLY A 85 -26.53 28.52 -4.07
N HIS A 86 -26.84 29.67 -3.44
CA HIS A 86 -28.14 30.35 -3.55
C HIS A 86 -28.38 31.06 -4.91
N ASN A 87 -27.34 31.23 -5.74
CA ASN A 87 -27.46 31.75 -7.10
C ASN A 87 -27.46 30.61 -8.12
N MET A 88 -28.49 30.56 -8.98
CA MET A 88 -28.71 29.56 -10.03
C MET A 88 -27.79 29.73 -11.26
N ASN A 89 -26.54 30.15 -11.06
CA ASN A 89 -25.61 30.33 -12.17
C ASN A 89 -25.14 28.96 -12.69
N TYR A 90 -24.87 28.87 -13.99
CA TYR A 90 -24.33 27.66 -14.60
C TYR A 90 -22.81 27.76 -14.74
N SER A 91 -22.15 26.66 -14.42
CA SER A 91 -20.72 26.46 -14.67
C SER A 91 -20.54 25.51 -15.85
N PHE A 92 -19.65 25.87 -16.77
CA PHE A 92 -19.33 25.08 -17.95
C PHE A 92 -17.85 24.69 -17.92
N PHE A 93 -17.59 23.39 -18.05
CA PHE A 93 -16.26 22.85 -18.28
C PHE A 93 -16.07 22.73 -19.79
N ILE A 94 -15.09 23.44 -20.35
CA ILE A 94 -14.79 23.41 -21.79
C ILE A 94 -13.34 23.00 -21.99
N ASP A 95 -13.14 21.97 -22.81
CA ASP A 95 -11.81 21.61 -23.33
C ASP A 95 -11.71 22.05 -24.79
N PHE A 96 -10.63 22.72 -25.17
CA PHE A 96 -10.42 23.22 -26.53
C PHE A 96 -8.98 23.07 -27.01
N GLU A 97 -8.78 23.13 -28.32
CA GLU A 97 -7.46 23.01 -28.95
C GLU A 97 -6.68 24.33 -28.91
N GLY A 98 -5.47 24.28 -28.37
CA GLY A 98 -4.57 25.42 -28.21
C GLY A 98 -3.98 25.50 -26.80
N LYS A 99 -2.93 26.30 -26.64
CA LYS A 99 -2.27 26.60 -25.36
C LYS A 99 -2.06 28.10 -25.17
N SER A 100 -1.96 28.51 -23.90
CA SER A 100 -1.55 29.86 -23.52
C SER A 100 -0.23 30.24 -24.22
N GLY A 101 -0.17 31.45 -24.78
CA GLY A 101 0.93 31.92 -25.62
C GLY A 101 0.64 31.90 -27.12
N GLN A 102 -0.37 31.14 -27.58
CA GLN A 102 -0.88 31.26 -28.95
C GLN A 102 -1.80 32.49 -29.06
N HIS A 103 -1.62 33.31 -30.11
CA HIS A 103 -2.38 34.55 -30.28
C HIS A 103 -3.90 34.34 -30.19
N LYS A 104 -4.43 33.35 -30.91
CA LYS A 104 -5.86 33.03 -30.92
C LYS A 104 -6.42 32.59 -29.57
N VAL A 105 -5.60 31.90 -28.76
CA VAL A 105 -6.00 31.44 -27.42
C VAL A 105 -5.98 32.61 -26.45
N ASN A 106 -4.96 33.48 -26.53
CA ASN A 106 -4.88 34.66 -25.68
C ASN A 106 -6.05 35.63 -25.95
N ASP A 107 -6.41 35.85 -27.22
CA ASP A 107 -7.54 36.69 -27.59
C ASP A 107 -8.89 36.08 -27.15
N LEU A 108 -9.04 34.76 -27.28
CA LEU A 108 -10.19 34.03 -26.75
C LEU A 108 -10.32 34.21 -25.24
N MET A 109 -9.24 33.99 -24.49
CA MET A 109 -9.25 34.13 -23.03
C MET A 109 -9.59 35.57 -22.62
N ALA A 110 -9.04 36.58 -23.29
CA ALA A 110 -9.36 37.98 -23.02
C ALA A 110 -10.85 38.31 -23.27
N ASP A 111 -11.45 37.76 -24.33
CA ASP A 111 -12.89 37.92 -24.58
C ASP A 111 -13.73 37.16 -23.54
N LEU A 112 -13.34 35.95 -23.16
CA LEU A 112 -14.05 35.17 -22.14
C LEU A 112 -14.01 35.85 -20.77
N GLU A 113 -12.83 36.30 -20.33
CA GLU A 113 -12.63 37.02 -19.05
C GLU A 113 -13.43 38.33 -18.98
N LYS A 114 -13.66 38.98 -20.13
CA LYS A 114 -14.43 40.22 -20.20
C LYS A 114 -15.95 40.00 -20.16
N ASN A 115 -16.43 38.85 -20.63
CA ASN A 115 -17.86 38.61 -20.87
C ASN A 115 -18.47 37.50 -20.01
N CYS A 116 -17.66 36.77 -19.25
CA CYS A 116 -18.12 35.74 -18.29
C CYS A 116 -17.96 36.27 -16.86
N LEU A 117 -18.71 35.68 -15.92
CA LEU A 117 -18.61 36.03 -14.49
C LEU A 117 -17.28 35.58 -13.90
N ASP A 118 -16.81 34.40 -14.31
CA ASP A 118 -15.53 33.84 -13.91
C ASP A 118 -14.98 32.93 -15.01
N VAL A 119 -13.65 32.92 -15.15
CA VAL A 119 -12.91 32.08 -16.08
C VAL A 119 -11.68 31.55 -15.37
N MET A 120 -11.64 30.25 -15.16
CA MET A 120 -10.50 29.59 -14.52
C MET A 120 -9.86 28.60 -15.51
N VAL A 121 -8.59 28.82 -15.82
CA VAL A 121 -7.79 27.82 -16.55
C VAL A 121 -7.51 26.64 -15.63
N LEU A 122 -7.95 25.46 -16.04
CA LEU A 122 -7.68 24.21 -15.36
C LEU A 122 -6.33 23.70 -15.83
N ASN A 123 -5.36 23.64 -14.92
CA ASN A 123 -4.05 23.08 -15.22
C ASN A 123 -4.18 21.59 -15.58
N ASP A 124 -3.33 21.13 -16.50
CA ASP A 124 -3.16 19.70 -16.80
C ASP A 124 -2.94 18.94 -15.49
N LYS A 125 -3.88 18.06 -15.12
CA LYS A 125 -3.64 17.12 -14.03
C LYS A 125 -2.60 16.12 -14.53
N LYS A 126 -1.36 16.28 -14.06
CA LYS A 126 -0.33 15.23 -14.18
C LYS A 126 -0.76 14.05 -13.32
N VAL A 127 -1.46 13.11 -13.93
CA VAL A 127 -1.82 11.85 -13.28
C VAL A 127 -0.55 10.98 -13.25
N PRO A 128 -0.09 10.55 -12.06
CA PRO A 128 0.98 9.57 -11.95
C PRO A 128 0.68 8.35 -12.82
N TRP A 129 1.72 7.79 -13.44
CA TRP A 129 1.54 6.60 -14.26
C TRP A 129 0.98 5.45 -13.40
N PHE A 130 0.06 4.68 -13.98
CA PHE A 130 -0.45 3.44 -13.41
C PHE A 130 -0.65 2.41 -14.53
N PRO A 131 -0.53 1.10 -14.23
CA PRO A 131 -0.77 0.05 -15.20
C PRO A 131 -2.25 0.07 -15.64
N ARG A 132 -2.49 0.00 -16.95
CA ARG A 132 -3.86 -0.04 -17.51
C ARG A 132 -4.29 -1.44 -17.94
N LYS A 133 -3.33 -2.36 -18.01
CA LYS A 133 -3.52 -3.76 -18.35
C LYS A 133 -2.71 -4.60 -17.37
N ILE A 134 -3.19 -5.79 -17.05
CA ILE A 134 -2.55 -6.68 -16.09
C ILE A 134 -1.09 -7.03 -16.47
N ASN A 135 -0.77 -7.13 -17.75
CA ASN A 135 0.60 -7.39 -18.21
C ASN A 135 1.56 -6.19 -18.05
N GLU A 136 1.04 -4.99 -17.81
CA GLU A 136 1.89 -3.83 -17.48
C GLU A 136 2.44 -3.90 -16.05
N LEU A 137 1.93 -4.81 -15.19
CA LEU A 137 2.49 -5.10 -13.86
C LEU A 137 3.92 -5.67 -13.92
N ASP A 138 4.32 -6.25 -15.05
CA ASP A 138 5.72 -6.66 -15.28
C ASP A 138 6.70 -5.48 -15.12
N ARG A 139 6.23 -4.25 -15.36
CA ARG A 139 7.04 -3.03 -15.20
C ARG A 139 7.20 -2.63 -13.74
N SER A 140 6.22 -2.93 -12.89
CA SER A 140 6.24 -2.60 -11.46
C SER A 140 7.28 -3.43 -10.70
N VAL A 141 7.51 -4.68 -11.11
CA VAL A 141 8.51 -5.58 -10.47
C VAL A 141 9.96 -5.24 -10.86
N ALA A 142 10.17 -4.40 -11.88
CA ALA A 142 11.52 -4.01 -12.29
C ALA A 142 12.22 -3.06 -11.30
N ASN A 143 11.47 -2.42 -10.37
CA ASN A 143 11.97 -1.40 -9.45
C ASN A 143 11.71 -1.80 -7.99
N ILE A 144 12.31 -2.91 -7.55
CA ILE A 144 12.23 -3.36 -6.15
C ILE A 144 13.07 -2.40 -5.27
N LEU A 145 12.50 -1.93 -4.15
CA LEU A 145 13.15 -0.98 -3.24
C LEU A 145 14.31 -1.61 -2.46
N ASP A 146 14.14 -2.88 -2.11
CA ASP A 146 15.16 -3.74 -1.53
C ASP A 146 15.10 -5.05 -2.32
N ALA A 147 16.18 -5.39 -3.02
CA ALA A 147 16.23 -6.52 -3.93
C ALA A 147 16.02 -7.89 -3.24
N GLY A 148 15.81 -7.91 -1.92
CA GLY A 148 15.68 -9.13 -1.13
C GLY A 148 16.97 -9.96 -1.11
N THR A 149 18.05 -9.43 -1.68
CA THR A 149 19.39 -10.02 -1.72
C THR A 149 20.34 -9.28 -0.79
N ASP A 150 20.09 -7.99 -0.56
CA ASP A 150 20.89 -7.09 0.27
C ASP A 150 20.43 -7.13 1.72
N LEU A 151 20.67 -8.27 2.36
CA LEU A 151 20.36 -8.47 3.78
C LEU A 151 21.14 -7.49 4.68
N GLU A 152 20.45 -6.87 5.63
CA GLU A 152 21.04 -6.03 6.68
C GLU A 152 21.95 -6.84 7.62
N SER A 153 22.92 -6.19 8.28
CA SER A 153 23.96 -6.85 9.08
C SER A 153 23.45 -7.63 10.29
N ASP A 154 22.28 -7.28 10.80
CA ASP A 154 21.58 -7.93 11.91
C ASP A 154 20.62 -9.03 11.45
N HIS A 155 20.40 -9.19 10.14
CA HIS A 155 19.60 -10.28 9.59
C HIS A 155 20.26 -11.64 9.89
N PRO A 156 19.53 -12.66 10.39
CA PRO A 156 20.11 -13.95 10.81
C PRO A 156 20.86 -14.68 9.69
N GLY A 157 20.43 -14.50 8.45
CA GLY A 157 21.09 -15.03 7.24
C GLY A 157 22.22 -14.15 6.68
N PHE A 158 22.63 -13.06 7.34
CA PHE A 158 23.63 -12.13 6.80
C PHE A 158 24.99 -12.81 6.54
N SER A 159 25.41 -13.74 7.39
CA SER A 159 26.69 -14.45 7.20
C SER A 159 26.53 -15.83 6.54
N ASP A 160 25.30 -16.25 6.25
CA ASP A 160 25.01 -17.54 5.63
C ASP A 160 25.06 -17.41 4.10
N GLN A 161 26.14 -17.94 3.52
CA GLN A 161 26.35 -17.90 2.08
C GLN A 161 25.34 -18.73 1.29
N GLU A 162 24.88 -19.85 1.85
CA GLU A 162 23.90 -20.71 1.19
C GLU A 162 22.53 -20.06 1.21
N TYR A 163 22.13 -19.47 2.34
CA TYR A 163 20.89 -18.69 2.42
C TYR A 163 20.89 -17.51 1.44
N ARG A 164 22.00 -16.76 1.33
CA ARG A 164 22.14 -15.68 0.33
C ARG A 164 22.05 -16.20 -1.11
N ARG A 165 22.73 -17.30 -1.43
CA ARG A 165 22.65 -17.94 -2.75
C ARG A 165 21.20 -18.34 -3.07
N ARG A 166 20.49 -18.86 -2.06
CA ARG A 166 19.09 -19.26 -2.15
C ARG A 166 18.15 -18.06 -2.37
N ARG A 167 18.35 -16.95 -1.65
CA ARG A 167 17.62 -15.69 -1.87
C ARG A 167 17.81 -15.12 -3.26
N ASN A 168 19.04 -15.11 -3.77
CA ASN A 168 19.33 -14.66 -5.14
C ASN A 168 18.58 -15.48 -6.20
N MET A 169 18.47 -16.80 -6.00
CA MET A 169 17.69 -17.68 -6.89
C MET A 169 16.21 -17.28 -6.93
N PHE A 170 15.58 -16.99 -5.78
CA PHE A 170 14.19 -16.55 -5.73
C PHE A 170 14.00 -15.17 -6.38
N ALA A 171 14.94 -14.24 -6.15
CA ALA A 171 14.92 -12.93 -6.80
C ALA A 171 15.02 -13.03 -8.33
N GLU A 172 15.88 -13.91 -8.85
CA GLU A 172 16.03 -14.17 -10.29
C GLU A 172 14.76 -14.78 -10.89
N ILE A 173 14.10 -15.71 -10.18
CA ILE A 173 12.82 -16.29 -10.59
C ILE A 173 11.76 -15.19 -10.73
N ALA A 174 11.62 -14.34 -9.71
CA ALA A 174 10.67 -13.24 -9.72
C ALA A 174 10.96 -12.22 -10.83
N GLN A 175 12.24 -11.91 -11.09
CA GLN A 175 12.64 -10.99 -12.15
C GLN A 175 12.35 -11.54 -13.56
N ASN A 176 12.44 -12.86 -13.74
CA ASN A 176 12.21 -13.52 -15.03
C ASN A 176 10.73 -13.86 -15.30
N TYR A 177 9.91 -13.93 -14.25
CA TYR A 177 8.46 -14.16 -14.39
C TYR A 177 7.77 -13.07 -15.23
N ARG A 178 6.88 -13.47 -16.13
CA ARG A 178 6.03 -12.56 -16.91
C ARG A 178 4.56 -12.88 -16.66
N GLN A 179 3.72 -11.85 -16.71
CA GLN A 179 2.30 -12.02 -16.43
C GLN A 179 1.66 -12.99 -17.43
N GLY A 180 1.08 -14.07 -16.91
CA GLY A 180 0.43 -15.11 -17.70
C GLY A 180 1.26 -16.39 -17.84
N ASP A 181 2.55 -16.36 -17.49
CA ASP A 181 3.34 -17.58 -17.32
C ASP A 181 2.88 -18.35 -16.07
N PRO A 182 3.04 -19.69 -16.02
CA PRO A 182 2.87 -20.43 -14.79
C PRO A 182 3.96 -20.02 -13.78
N ILE A 183 3.58 -19.87 -12.51
CA ILE A 183 4.52 -19.55 -11.44
C ILE A 183 5.51 -20.72 -11.28
N PRO A 184 6.83 -20.47 -11.34
CA PRO A 184 7.81 -21.54 -11.23
C PRO A 184 7.68 -22.29 -9.91
N ARG A 185 7.62 -23.62 -10.02
CA ARG A 185 7.62 -24.53 -8.87
C ARG A 185 9.03 -24.70 -8.33
N LEU A 186 9.11 -24.88 -7.01
CA LEU A 186 10.35 -24.85 -6.26
C LEU A 186 10.54 -26.14 -5.46
N ASP A 187 11.72 -26.73 -5.60
CA ASP A 187 12.18 -27.82 -4.74
C ASP A 187 12.71 -27.21 -3.43
N TYR A 188 11.82 -27.01 -2.45
CA TYR A 188 12.20 -26.56 -1.12
C TYR A 188 13.07 -27.62 -0.42
N THR A 189 14.11 -27.17 0.26
CA THR A 189 15.02 -28.02 1.03
C THR A 189 14.33 -28.55 2.29
N GLN A 190 14.91 -29.59 2.89
CA GLN A 190 14.37 -30.16 4.12
C GLN A 190 14.40 -29.18 5.30
N ASP A 191 15.39 -28.29 5.37
CA ASP A 191 15.45 -27.26 6.41
C ASP A 191 14.40 -26.15 6.20
N GLU A 192 14.13 -25.79 4.95
CA GLU A 192 13.04 -24.86 4.59
C GLU A 192 11.68 -25.48 4.99
N ILE A 193 11.41 -26.72 4.59
CA ILE A 193 10.17 -27.44 4.93
C ILE A 193 10.02 -27.58 6.45
N LYS A 194 11.09 -27.93 7.17
CA LYS A 194 11.08 -28.01 8.63
C LYS A 194 10.79 -26.67 9.30
N THR A 195 11.35 -25.57 8.77
CA THR A 195 11.09 -24.22 9.27
C THR A 195 9.63 -23.86 9.11
N TRP A 196 9.05 -24.11 7.93
CA TRP A 196 7.63 -23.97 7.67
C TRP A 196 6.78 -24.79 8.66
N GLY A 197 7.09 -26.07 8.84
CA GLY A 197 6.33 -26.97 9.70
C GLY A 197 6.27 -26.53 11.16
N VAL A 198 7.38 -26.00 11.69
CA VAL A 198 7.42 -25.44 13.05
C VAL A 198 6.44 -24.27 13.19
N ILE A 199 6.40 -23.38 12.20
CA ILE A 199 5.53 -22.20 12.20
C ILE A 199 4.08 -22.63 12.01
N TYR A 200 3.81 -23.45 10.99
CA TYR A 200 2.47 -23.90 10.63
C TYR A 200 1.79 -24.60 11.81
N LYS A 201 2.50 -25.51 12.47
CA LYS A 201 2.01 -26.22 13.65
C LYS A 201 1.62 -25.26 14.77
N ARG A 202 2.49 -24.30 15.09
CA ARG A 202 2.23 -23.30 16.15
C ARG A 202 1.04 -22.42 15.80
N MET A 203 0.96 -21.93 14.57
CA MET A 203 -0.11 -21.04 14.13
C MET A 203 -1.46 -21.75 14.04
N LYS A 204 -1.50 -23.01 13.57
CA LYS A 204 -2.73 -23.81 13.46
C LYS A 204 -3.45 -24.02 14.80
N GLU A 205 -2.71 -24.13 15.90
CA GLU A 205 -3.29 -24.18 17.25
C GLU A 205 -3.98 -22.87 17.62
N MET A 206 -3.41 -21.75 17.19
CA MET A 206 -3.85 -20.41 17.55
C MET A 206 -4.99 -19.89 16.67
N TRP A 207 -5.01 -20.21 15.37
CA TRP A 207 -6.06 -19.76 14.45
C TRP A 207 -7.46 -20.16 14.93
N LYS A 208 -7.60 -21.37 15.47
CA LYS A 208 -8.86 -21.87 16.05
C LYS A 208 -9.39 -20.97 17.17
N GLN A 209 -8.50 -20.30 17.88
CA GLN A 209 -8.85 -19.47 19.05
C GLN A 209 -8.97 -18.00 18.68
N HIS A 210 -8.11 -17.50 17.80
CA HIS A 210 -7.94 -16.06 17.61
C HIS A 210 -8.12 -15.58 16.16
N ALA A 211 -8.17 -16.46 15.15
CA ALA A 211 -8.48 -16.03 13.79
C ALA A 211 -10.01 -15.87 13.60
N CYS A 212 -10.41 -15.03 12.65
CA CYS A 212 -11.80 -14.85 12.28
C CYS A 212 -12.41 -16.13 11.67
N ASP A 213 -13.75 -16.18 11.66
CA ASP A 213 -14.50 -17.32 11.13
C ASP A 213 -14.21 -17.58 9.64
N GLU A 214 -14.05 -16.52 8.85
CA GLU A 214 -13.77 -16.55 7.41
C GLU A 214 -12.43 -17.22 7.13
N PHE A 215 -11.39 -16.86 7.90
CA PHE A 215 -10.09 -17.53 7.83
C PHE A 215 -10.20 -19.02 8.18
N ASN A 216 -10.87 -19.34 9.29
CA ASN A 216 -11.04 -20.72 9.75
C ASN A 216 -11.89 -21.58 8.80
N TYR A 217 -12.76 -20.96 7.99
CA TYR A 217 -13.51 -21.61 6.93
C TYR A 217 -12.61 -21.98 5.74
N ILE A 218 -11.68 -21.10 5.35
CA ILE A 218 -10.83 -21.29 4.17
C ILE A 218 -9.66 -22.25 4.41
N ILE A 219 -9.01 -22.22 5.58
CA ILE A 219 -7.81 -23.03 5.84
C ILE A 219 -8.00 -24.53 5.49
N PRO A 220 -9.08 -25.21 5.92
CA PRO A 220 -9.30 -26.62 5.54
C PRO A 220 -9.39 -26.86 4.02
N LEU A 221 -9.86 -25.86 3.26
CA LEU A 221 -9.92 -25.93 1.79
C LEU A 221 -8.51 -25.82 1.19
N LEU A 222 -7.65 -24.95 1.72
CA LEU A 222 -6.25 -24.84 1.31
C LEU A 222 -5.45 -26.10 1.67
N GLU A 223 -5.74 -26.73 2.82
CA GLU A 223 -5.15 -28.03 3.20
C GLU A 223 -5.54 -29.12 2.20
N SER A 224 -6.79 -29.12 1.73
CA SER A 224 -7.32 -30.15 0.84
C SER A 224 -6.95 -29.96 -0.63
N ASN A 225 -6.77 -28.71 -1.09
CA ASN A 225 -6.63 -28.38 -2.52
C ASN A 225 -5.26 -27.82 -2.89
N CYS A 226 -4.54 -27.20 -1.95
CA CYS A 226 -3.29 -26.46 -2.23
C CYS A 226 -2.07 -27.06 -1.51
N GLY A 227 -2.24 -28.17 -0.80
CA GLY A 227 -1.14 -28.86 -0.12
C GLY A 227 -0.63 -28.15 1.14
N TYR A 228 -1.47 -27.34 1.81
CA TYR A 228 -1.11 -26.79 3.13
C TYR A 228 -0.99 -27.93 4.14
N ALA A 229 0.22 -28.13 4.66
CA ALA A 229 0.51 -29.15 5.66
C ALA A 229 1.75 -28.76 6.48
N GLU A 230 1.96 -29.44 7.62
CA GLU A 230 3.17 -29.24 8.44
C GLU A 230 4.45 -29.70 7.72
N ASP A 231 4.33 -30.65 6.79
CA ASP A 231 5.44 -31.30 6.10
C ASP A 231 5.58 -30.88 4.62
N ASN A 232 4.84 -29.85 4.19
CA ASN A 232 4.88 -29.36 2.81
C ASN A 232 4.70 -27.84 2.75
N ILE A 233 5.59 -27.16 2.02
CA ILE A 233 5.41 -25.76 1.63
C ILE A 233 4.55 -25.72 0.36
N PRO A 234 3.37 -25.09 0.39
CA PRO A 234 2.51 -24.97 -0.78
C PRO A 234 3.19 -24.22 -1.93
N GLN A 235 2.93 -24.65 -3.16
CA GLN A 235 3.44 -23.99 -4.34
C GLN A 235 2.51 -22.83 -4.73
N GLN A 236 3.07 -21.63 -4.95
CA GLN A 236 2.28 -20.44 -5.29
C GLN A 236 1.39 -20.63 -6.54
N GLU A 237 1.80 -21.46 -7.51
CA GLU A 237 0.96 -21.77 -8.69
C GLU A 237 -0.37 -22.42 -8.31
N ASP A 238 -0.36 -23.38 -7.39
CA ASP A 238 -1.57 -24.09 -6.96
C ASP A 238 -2.52 -23.14 -6.21
N ILE A 239 -1.95 -22.30 -5.36
CA ILE A 239 -2.68 -21.29 -4.58
C ILE A 239 -3.25 -20.22 -5.51
N SER A 240 -2.46 -19.73 -6.47
CA SER A 240 -2.90 -18.75 -7.46
C SER A 240 -4.10 -19.26 -8.26
N ASN A 241 -4.08 -20.53 -8.65
CA ASN A 241 -5.21 -21.16 -9.34
C ASN A 241 -6.43 -21.30 -8.44
N PHE A 242 -6.26 -21.72 -7.18
CA PHE A 242 -7.35 -21.79 -6.20
C PHE A 242 -7.98 -20.42 -5.94
N LEU A 243 -7.18 -19.38 -5.68
CA LEU A 243 -7.68 -18.02 -5.47
C LEU A 243 -8.42 -17.48 -6.69
N LYS A 244 -7.94 -17.81 -7.89
CA LYS A 244 -8.58 -17.39 -9.14
C LYS A 244 -9.96 -17.99 -9.29
N GLU A 245 -10.16 -19.23 -8.89
CA GLU A 245 -11.46 -19.90 -8.89
C GLU A 245 -12.40 -19.37 -7.80
N CYS A 246 -11.87 -18.99 -6.62
CA CYS A 246 -12.67 -18.45 -5.53
C CYS A 246 -13.12 -17.01 -5.78
N THR A 247 -12.18 -16.11 -6.06
CA THR A 247 -12.40 -14.65 -6.06
C THR A 247 -11.74 -13.95 -7.25
N GLY A 248 -11.11 -14.68 -8.16
CA GLY A 248 -10.36 -14.09 -9.27
C GLY A 248 -9.01 -13.48 -8.85
N PHE A 249 -8.61 -13.59 -7.58
CA PHE A 249 -7.27 -13.21 -7.15
C PHE A 249 -6.21 -14.15 -7.72
N THR A 250 -5.03 -13.62 -8.02
CA THR A 250 -3.87 -14.41 -8.46
C THR A 250 -2.62 -13.94 -7.74
N LEU A 251 -1.68 -14.85 -7.57
CA LEU A 251 -0.36 -14.53 -7.03
C LEU A 251 0.60 -14.14 -8.14
N ARG A 252 1.58 -13.31 -7.80
CA ARG A 252 2.70 -12.95 -8.65
C ARG A 252 3.99 -12.97 -7.83
N PRO A 253 5.00 -13.77 -8.23
CA PRO A 253 6.29 -13.78 -7.54
C PRO A 253 6.95 -12.39 -7.53
N VAL A 254 7.47 -12.01 -6.37
CA VAL A 254 8.27 -10.79 -6.20
C VAL A 254 9.55 -11.11 -5.43
N GLY A 255 10.66 -10.45 -5.81
CA GLY A 255 11.97 -10.68 -5.20
C GLY A 255 12.17 -9.98 -3.84
N GLY A 256 11.32 -8.99 -3.53
CA GLY A 256 11.42 -8.16 -2.33
C GLY A 256 10.32 -7.09 -2.29
N LEU A 257 10.55 -6.02 -1.53
CA LEU A 257 9.55 -4.98 -1.30
C LEU A 257 9.38 -4.05 -2.52
N LEU A 258 8.14 -3.91 -2.99
CA LEU A 258 7.78 -2.91 -4.00
C LEU A 258 7.49 -1.56 -3.34
N SER A 259 7.46 -0.50 -4.16
CA SER A 259 6.86 0.76 -3.72
C SER A 259 5.39 0.54 -3.35
N SER A 260 4.88 1.29 -2.36
CA SER A 260 3.47 1.21 -1.98
C SER A 260 2.55 1.45 -3.18
N ARG A 261 2.93 2.37 -4.08
CA ARG A 261 2.20 2.63 -5.32
C ARG A 261 2.11 1.39 -6.21
N ASP A 262 3.25 0.75 -6.48
CA ASP A 262 3.31 -0.43 -7.37
C ASP A 262 2.57 -1.62 -6.78
N PHE A 263 2.74 -1.86 -5.48
CA PHE A 263 2.05 -2.94 -4.78
C PHE A 263 0.53 -2.73 -4.78
N LEU A 264 0.06 -1.56 -4.35
CA LEU A 264 -1.38 -1.26 -4.30
C LEU A 264 -2.01 -1.25 -5.70
N ASN A 265 -1.30 -0.73 -6.73
CA ASN A 265 -1.77 -0.81 -8.11
C ASN A 265 -2.01 -2.26 -8.56
N GLY A 266 -1.25 -3.24 -8.07
CA GLY A 266 -1.45 -4.67 -8.37
C GLY A 266 -2.79 -5.19 -7.86
N LEU A 267 -3.22 -4.76 -6.67
CA LEU A 267 -4.51 -5.15 -6.08
C LEU A 267 -5.69 -4.69 -6.95
N ALA A 268 -5.52 -3.61 -7.72
CA ALA A 268 -6.52 -3.14 -8.68
C ALA A 268 -6.77 -4.15 -9.82
N PHE A 269 -5.90 -5.14 -9.99
CA PHE A 269 -6.05 -6.24 -10.94
C PHE A 269 -6.34 -7.57 -10.24
N ARG A 270 -6.62 -7.55 -8.94
CA ARG A 270 -6.67 -8.75 -8.09
C ARG A 270 -5.37 -9.57 -8.19
N VAL A 271 -4.24 -8.89 -8.28
CA VAL A 271 -2.91 -9.50 -8.29
C VAL A 271 -2.22 -9.15 -6.98
N PHE A 272 -1.86 -10.17 -6.22
CA PHE A 272 -1.07 -10.02 -5.00
C PHE A 272 0.38 -10.42 -5.27
N PHE A 273 1.31 -9.49 -5.01
CA PHE A 273 2.74 -9.75 -5.11
C PHE A 273 3.19 -10.52 -3.87
N SER A 274 3.77 -11.71 -4.06
CA SER A 274 4.09 -12.64 -2.98
C SER A 274 5.51 -13.16 -3.10
N THR A 275 6.28 -13.09 -2.02
CA THR A 275 7.64 -13.66 -1.98
C THR A 275 7.60 -15.19 -1.95
N GLN A 276 8.64 -15.82 -2.50
CA GLN A 276 8.77 -17.29 -2.53
C GLN A 276 9.81 -17.85 -1.55
N TYR A 277 10.63 -16.98 -0.94
CA TYR A 277 11.65 -17.38 0.02
C TYR A 277 11.04 -17.59 1.40
N ILE A 278 11.69 -18.44 2.21
CA ILE A 278 11.33 -18.62 3.62
C ILE A 278 12.38 -17.95 4.52
N ARG A 279 11.95 -17.48 5.69
CA ARG A 279 12.84 -16.92 6.71
C ARG A 279 13.93 -17.90 7.14
N HIS A 280 15.00 -17.35 7.70
CA HIS A 280 16.15 -18.14 8.13
C HIS A 280 15.80 -19.13 9.26
N HIS A 281 16.23 -20.39 9.10
CA HIS A 281 15.87 -21.50 9.99
C HIS A 281 16.35 -21.34 11.45
N SER A 282 17.32 -20.45 11.72
CA SER A 282 17.78 -20.16 13.10
C SER A 282 16.79 -19.33 13.92
N MET A 283 15.86 -18.64 13.26
CA MET A 283 14.83 -17.80 13.89
C MET A 283 13.44 -18.07 13.27
N PRO A 284 12.88 -19.29 13.37
CA PRO A 284 11.63 -19.64 12.71
C PRO A 284 10.44 -18.80 13.19
N LEU A 285 10.48 -18.31 14.43
CA LEU A 285 9.37 -17.60 15.06
C LEU A 285 9.45 -16.07 14.90
N TYR A 286 10.42 -15.53 14.18
CA TYR A 286 10.55 -14.08 13.99
C TYR A 286 11.17 -13.77 12.62
N THR A 287 10.60 -12.79 11.92
CA THR A 287 11.17 -12.20 10.70
C THR A 287 10.66 -10.76 10.56
N PRO A 288 11.52 -9.79 10.20
CA PRO A 288 11.07 -8.46 9.79
C PRO A 288 10.62 -8.42 8.32
N GLU A 289 10.97 -9.44 7.53
CA GLU A 289 10.63 -9.53 6.11
C GLU A 289 9.35 -10.37 5.89
N PRO A 290 8.51 -10.01 4.91
CA PRO A 290 7.34 -10.81 4.52
C PRO A 290 7.81 -12.03 3.72
N ASP A 291 8.21 -13.09 4.41
CA ASP A 291 8.56 -14.38 3.81
C ASP A 291 7.32 -15.19 3.42
N ILE A 292 7.51 -16.31 2.72
CA ILE A 292 6.41 -17.16 2.24
C ILE A 292 5.44 -17.63 3.35
N CYS A 293 5.90 -17.72 4.60
CA CYS A 293 5.01 -18.03 5.72
C CYS A 293 4.00 -16.90 5.94
N HIS A 294 4.45 -15.64 5.93
CA HIS A 294 3.58 -14.47 6.04
C HIS A 294 2.58 -14.41 4.87
N GLU A 295 3.06 -14.61 3.64
CA GLU A 295 2.22 -14.54 2.45
C GLU A 295 1.14 -15.62 2.42
N LEU A 296 1.54 -16.88 2.66
CA LEU A 296 0.66 -18.01 2.45
C LEU A 296 -0.18 -18.33 3.68
N MET A 297 0.31 -18.07 4.89
CA MET A 297 -0.47 -18.30 6.12
C MET A 297 -1.28 -17.08 6.53
N GLY A 298 -0.84 -15.86 6.18
CA GLY A 298 -1.51 -14.61 6.52
C GLY A 298 -2.47 -14.14 5.43
N HIS A 299 -1.94 -13.81 4.25
CA HIS A 299 -2.71 -13.16 3.19
C HIS A 299 -3.56 -14.11 2.36
N ALA A 300 -2.97 -15.18 1.83
CA ALA A 300 -3.65 -16.06 0.86
C ALA A 300 -5.02 -16.58 1.32
N PRO A 301 -5.22 -17.03 2.58
CA PRO A 301 -6.52 -17.51 3.04
C PRO A 301 -7.59 -16.42 2.99
N MET A 302 -7.23 -15.19 3.33
CA MET A 302 -8.17 -14.07 3.31
C MET A 302 -8.53 -13.63 1.89
N PHE A 303 -7.63 -13.75 0.91
CA PHE A 303 -7.98 -13.45 -0.49
C PHE A 303 -8.95 -14.46 -1.13
N ALA A 304 -9.18 -15.62 -0.50
CA ALA A 304 -10.21 -16.56 -0.94
C ALA A 304 -11.61 -16.18 -0.43
N ASP A 305 -11.72 -15.24 0.52
CA ASP A 305 -12.98 -14.68 0.97
C ASP A 305 -13.44 -13.56 0.01
N PRO A 306 -14.68 -13.59 -0.52
CA PRO A 306 -15.15 -12.60 -1.48
C PRO A 306 -15.17 -11.17 -0.96
N ASP A 307 -15.60 -10.95 0.30
CA ASP A 307 -15.73 -9.60 0.85
C ASP A 307 -14.34 -8.97 1.11
N PHE A 308 -13.39 -9.78 1.57
CA PHE A 308 -12.01 -9.35 1.76
C PHE A 308 -11.27 -9.12 0.43
N ALA A 309 -11.53 -9.96 -0.58
CA ALA A 309 -11.00 -9.79 -1.92
C ALA A 309 -11.52 -8.50 -2.57
N ASP A 310 -12.83 -8.24 -2.47
CA ASP A 310 -13.43 -7.01 -2.96
C ASP A 310 -12.86 -5.79 -2.23
N PHE A 311 -12.71 -5.84 -0.90
CA PHE A 311 -12.07 -4.77 -0.14
C PHE A 311 -10.67 -4.45 -0.65
N SER A 312 -9.84 -5.48 -0.79
CA SER A 312 -8.46 -5.34 -1.25
C SER A 312 -8.39 -4.81 -2.69
N HIS A 313 -9.32 -5.23 -3.53
CA HIS A 313 -9.46 -4.73 -4.89
C HIS A 313 -9.84 -3.24 -4.93
N GLU A 314 -10.78 -2.80 -4.09
CA GLU A 314 -11.18 -1.39 -3.97
C GLU A 314 -10.02 -0.50 -3.48
N VAL A 315 -9.22 -0.96 -2.51
CA VAL A 315 -7.98 -0.28 -2.11
C VAL A 315 -7.03 -0.13 -3.32
N GLY A 316 -6.93 -1.17 -4.14
CA GLY A 316 -6.14 -1.14 -5.36
C GLY A 316 -6.66 -0.14 -6.39
N LEU A 317 -7.96 -0.15 -6.68
CA LEU A 317 -8.61 0.80 -7.60
C LEU A 317 -8.39 2.25 -7.15
N ALA A 318 -8.50 2.50 -5.84
CA ALA A 318 -8.24 3.80 -5.24
C ALA A 318 -6.79 4.29 -5.44
N SER A 319 -5.82 3.39 -5.60
CA SER A 319 -4.42 3.75 -5.79
C SER A 319 -4.07 4.18 -7.22
N LEU A 320 -4.89 3.81 -8.22
CA LEU A 320 -4.60 4.05 -9.64
C LEU A 320 -4.59 5.54 -9.97
N GLY A 321 -3.40 6.10 -10.20
CA GLY A 321 -3.23 7.51 -10.52
C GLY A 321 -3.42 8.47 -9.34
N ALA A 322 -3.52 7.94 -8.11
CA ALA A 322 -3.53 8.73 -6.89
C ALA A 322 -2.22 9.51 -6.72
N SER A 323 -2.24 10.67 -6.09
CA SER A 323 -1.03 11.42 -5.68
C SER A 323 -0.21 10.63 -4.64
N ASP A 324 1.04 11.04 -4.40
CA ASP A 324 1.89 10.34 -3.43
C ASP A 324 1.33 10.43 -2.00
N GLU A 325 0.72 11.57 -1.63
CA GLU A 325 0.04 11.75 -0.34
C GLU A 325 -1.17 10.80 -0.19
N GLU A 326 -1.95 10.63 -1.25
CA GLU A 326 -3.07 9.67 -1.26
C GLU A 326 -2.57 8.23 -1.18
N ILE A 327 -1.45 7.88 -1.82
CA ILE A 327 -0.82 6.56 -1.68
C ILE A 327 -0.38 6.31 -0.24
N GLU A 328 0.22 7.29 0.45
CA GLU A 328 0.60 7.14 1.87
C GLU A 328 -0.63 6.90 2.76
N ARG A 329 -1.72 7.63 2.52
CA ARG A 329 -3.00 7.44 3.23
C ARG A 329 -3.57 6.05 2.98
N LEU A 330 -3.56 5.58 1.73
CA LEU A 330 -4.04 4.25 1.35
C LEU A 330 -3.17 3.13 1.93
N ALA A 331 -1.85 3.28 1.91
CA ALA A 331 -0.91 2.35 2.52
C ALA A 331 -1.12 2.24 4.05
N THR A 332 -1.41 3.37 4.70
CA THR A 332 -1.75 3.38 6.13
C THR A 332 -3.08 2.67 6.40
N CYS A 333 -4.09 2.86 5.55
CA CYS A 333 -5.33 2.09 5.64
C CYS A 333 -5.09 0.59 5.43
N TYR A 334 -4.28 0.22 4.44
CA TYR A 334 -3.88 -1.16 4.19
C TYR A 334 -3.21 -1.78 5.43
N TRP A 335 -2.31 -1.04 6.08
CA TRP A 335 -1.66 -1.47 7.33
C TRP A 335 -2.67 -1.78 8.44
N PHE A 336 -3.61 -0.87 8.72
CA PHE A 336 -4.59 -1.06 9.80
C PHE A 336 -5.76 -1.98 9.44
N SER A 337 -5.77 -2.55 8.23
CA SER A 337 -6.78 -3.51 7.78
C SER A 337 -6.14 -4.81 7.32
N VAL A 338 -5.64 -4.87 6.08
CA VAL A 338 -5.09 -6.08 5.47
C VAL A 338 -3.91 -6.66 6.27
N GLU A 339 -3.08 -5.84 6.89
CA GLU A 339 -1.92 -6.30 7.68
C GLU A 339 -2.24 -6.57 9.15
N PHE A 340 -2.85 -5.61 9.86
CA PHE A 340 -3.07 -5.66 11.32
C PHE A 340 -4.52 -5.45 11.72
N GLY A 341 -5.46 -5.75 10.81
CA GLY A 341 -6.88 -5.62 11.09
C GLY A 341 -7.42 -6.71 12.01
N ILE A 342 -8.35 -6.32 12.89
CA ILE A 342 -9.12 -7.24 13.72
C ILE A 342 -10.61 -7.00 13.56
N THR A 343 -11.42 -8.01 13.83
CA THR A 343 -12.87 -7.91 13.91
C THR A 343 -13.37 -8.37 15.27
N LYS A 344 -14.63 -8.07 15.60
CA LYS A 344 -15.27 -8.53 16.84
C LYS A 344 -16.37 -9.53 16.52
N GLN A 345 -16.10 -10.81 16.77
CA GLN A 345 -17.05 -11.90 16.55
C GLN A 345 -17.47 -12.49 17.89
N ARG A 346 -18.79 -12.54 18.15
CA ARG A 346 -19.36 -13.07 19.41
C ARG A 346 -18.76 -12.46 20.69
N GLY A 347 -18.40 -11.17 20.64
CA GLY A 347 -17.84 -10.43 21.77
C GLY A 347 -16.33 -10.55 21.94
N GLU A 348 -15.67 -11.41 21.17
CA GLU A 348 -14.23 -11.63 21.20
C GLU A 348 -13.54 -10.94 20.02
N TYR A 349 -12.30 -10.48 20.22
CA TYR A 349 -11.46 -9.97 19.14
C TYR A 349 -10.88 -11.14 18.34
N LYS A 350 -10.95 -11.04 17.01
CA LYS A 350 -10.44 -12.03 16.07
C LYS A 350 -9.59 -11.36 15.00
N ALA A 351 -8.45 -11.96 14.69
CA ALA A 351 -7.53 -11.51 13.68
C ALA A 351 -8.04 -11.86 12.27
N TYR A 352 -7.92 -10.90 11.36
CA TYR A 352 -7.98 -11.14 9.93
C TYR A 352 -6.76 -10.55 9.20
N GLY A 353 -6.01 -9.65 9.84
CA GLY A 353 -4.79 -9.08 9.30
C GLY A 353 -3.66 -10.11 9.16
N ALA A 354 -2.96 -10.11 8.04
CA ALA A 354 -1.92 -11.09 7.72
C ALA A 354 -0.73 -11.06 8.70
N GLY A 355 -0.33 -9.88 9.18
CA GLY A 355 0.70 -9.71 10.20
C GLY A 355 0.34 -10.41 11.51
N LEU A 356 -0.94 -10.45 11.88
CA LEU A 356 -1.44 -11.21 13.04
C LEU A 356 -1.50 -12.71 12.72
N LEU A 357 -2.11 -13.07 11.60
CA LEU A 357 -2.33 -14.46 11.20
C LEU A 357 -1.03 -15.25 10.93
N SER A 358 0.10 -14.57 10.80
CA SER A 358 1.44 -15.14 10.61
C SER A 358 2.42 -14.89 11.78
N SER A 359 1.98 -14.20 12.83
CA SER A 359 2.79 -13.88 14.02
C SER A 359 2.09 -14.35 15.29
N PHE A 360 2.60 -15.44 15.89
CA PHE A 360 2.04 -15.98 17.13
C PHE A 360 2.00 -14.92 18.23
N GLY A 361 3.11 -14.18 18.44
CA GLY A 361 3.23 -13.21 19.52
C GLY A 361 2.28 -12.03 19.34
N GLU A 362 2.11 -11.55 18.12
CA GLU A 362 1.24 -10.41 17.86
C GLU A 362 -0.24 -10.80 17.86
N MET A 363 -0.59 -12.00 17.41
CA MET A 363 -1.95 -12.53 17.49
C MET A 363 -2.39 -12.76 18.94
N GLU A 364 -1.51 -13.32 19.78
CA GLU A 364 -1.74 -13.42 21.23
C GLU A 364 -1.90 -12.03 21.86
N TYR A 365 -1.02 -11.08 21.52
CA TYR A 365 -1.08 -9.72 22.05
C TYR A 365 -2.36 -8.96 21.64
N ALA A 366 -2.83 -9.14 20.40
CA ALA A 366 -3.98 -8.43 19.86
C ALA A 366 -5.34 -9.07 20.19
N CYS A 367 -5.40 -10.39 20.41
CA CYS A 367 -6.67 -11.13 20.47
C CYS A 367 -6.87 -11.96 21.74
N ALA A 368 -5.84 -12.22 22.56
CA ALA A 368 -6.03 -12.99 23.78
C ALA A 368 -6.82 -12.20 24.84
N ALA A 369 -7.79 -12.86 25.47
CA ALA A 369 -8.56 -12.27 26.57
C ALA A 369 -7.71 -11.99 27.82
N ASN A 370 -6.67 -12.80 28.04
CA ASN A 370 -5.76 -12.71 29.18
C ASN A 370 -4.32 -12.53 28.67
N ARG A 371 -3.56 -11.64 29.33
CA ARG A 371 -2.23 -11.19 28.89
C ARG A 371 -1.23 -12.34 28.69
N PRO A 372 -0.45 -12.34 27.61
CA PRO A 372 0.87 -12.96 27.59
C PRO A 372 1.88 -11.95 28.15
N ALA A 373 2.36 -12.18 29.38
CA ALA A 373 3.57 -11.59 29.97
C ALA A 373 3.84 -10.06 29.78
N GLY A 374 3.29 -9.22 30.65
CA GLY A 374 4.01 -8.02 31.14
C GLY A 374 3.90 -6.68 30.40
N SER A 375 3.11 -6.55 29.33
CA SER A 375 2.85 -5.26 28.66
C SER A 375 1.45 -4.68 28.93
N ASP A 376 1.26 -3.41 28.56
CA ASP A 376 -0.04 -2.74 28.50
C ASP A 376 -0.89 -3.33 27.35
N MET A 377 -2.21 -3.42 27.57
CA MET A 377 -3.14 -3.83 26.50
C MET A 377 -3.09 -2.82 25.36
N PRO A 378 -3.19 -3.26 24.09
CA PRO A 378 -3.29 -2.33 22.99
C PRO A 378 -4.61 -1.56 23.05
N GLU A 379 -4.63 -0.42 22.39
CA GLU A 379 -5.84 0.37 22.20
C GLU A 379 -6.66 -0.20 21.03
N TYR A 380 -7.97 -0.36 21.22
CA TYR A 380 -8.89 -0.81 20.18
C TYR A 380 -9.79 0.33 19.76
N ARG A 381 -9.81 0.65 18.47
CA ARG A 381 -10.65 1.72 17.90
C ARG A 381 -11.59 1.16 16.83
N PRO A 382 -12.83 1.67 16.68
CA PRO A 382 -13.66 1.30 15.55
C PRO A 382 -12.98 1.63 14.22
N TRP A 383 -13.11 0.75 13.21
CA TRP A 383 -12.63 1.00 11.87
C TRP A 383 -13.28 2.27 11.28
N ASP A 384 -12.45 3.27 11.02
CA ASP A 384 -12.79 4.49 10.30
C ASP A 384 -11.59 4.87 9.43
N PRO A 385 -11.67 4.69 8.10
CA PRO A 385 -10.56 5.00 7.20
C PRO A 385 -10.08 6.46 7.30
N SER A 386 -10.96 7.41 7.60
CA SER A 386 -10.62 8.83 7.73
C SER A 386 -9.72 9.13 8.94
N SER A 387 -9.86 8.34 10.00
CA SER A 387 -9.01 8.34 11.18
C SER A 387 -7.77 7.48 10.96
N ALA A 388 -7.96 6.25 10.47
CA ALA A 388 -6.90 5.26 10.30
C ALA A 388 -5.79 5.76 9.37
N CYS A 389 -6.11 6.41 8.25
CA CYS A 389 -5.12 6.91 7.30
C CYS A 389 -4.15 7.97 7.85
N LYS A 390 -4.42 8.52 9.05
CA LYS A 390 -3.57 9.52 9.73
C LYS A 390 -2.84 8.94 10.94
N GLN A 391 -3.12 7.69 11.30
CA GLN A 391 -2.55 7.05 12.47
C GLN A 391 -1.11 6.60 12.17
N LYS A 392 -0.17 6.99 13.04
CA LYS A 392 1.22 6.51 12.99
C LYS A 392 1.33 5.11 13.59
N TYR A 393 2.23 4.30 13.08
CA TYR A 393 2.47 2.93 13.54
C TYR A 393 3.96 2.57 13.57
N PRO A 394 4.39 1.70 14.52
CA PRO A 394 5.70 1.08 14.47
C PRO A 394 5.69 -0.15 13.54
N ILE A 395 6.82 -0.43 12.88
CA ILE A 395 6.98 -1.61 12.02
C ILE A 395 7.84 -2.72 12.68
N THR A 396 8.54 -2.41 13.77
CA THR A 396 9.48 -3.33 14.44
C THR A 396 9.01 -3.80 15.83
N THR A 397 7.82 -3.38 16.27
CA THR A 397 7.23 -3.75 17.56
C THR A 397 5.75 -4.04 17.38
N TYR A 398 5.14 -4.73 18.34
CA TYR A 398 3.70 -4.96 18.31
C TYR A 398 2.90 -3.65 18.21
N GLN A 399 1.79 -3.69 17.48
CA GLN A 399 0.99 -2.49 17.24
C GLN A 399 0.34 -1.97 18.54
N PRO A 400 0.56 -0.71 18.93
CA PRO A 400 -0.07 -0.15 20.12
C PRO A 400 -1.58 0.13 19.92
N VAL A 401 -2.03 0.20 18.66
CA VAL A 401 -3.41 0.51 18.28
C VAL A 401 -3.86 -0.46 17.18
N TYR A 402 -5.03 -1.07 17.37
CA TYR A 402 -5.70 -1.88 16.35
C TYR A 402 -7.04 -1.25 15.98
N TYR A 403 -7.38 -1.28 14.70
CA TYR A 403 -8.71 -0.88 14.23
C TYR A 403 -9.61 -2.11 14.07
N VAL A 404 -10.81 -2.02 14.64
CA VAL A 404 -11.79 -3.10 14.76
C VAL A 404 -12.87 -2.92 13.71
N ALA A 405 -12.89 -3.81 12.72
CA ALA A 405 -13.95 -3.88 11.73
C ALA A 405 -15.21 -4.54 12.31
N ASP A 406 -16.37 -3.96 12.04
CA ASP A 406 -17.68 -4.56 12.37
C ASP A 406 -17.87 -5.93 11.67
N SER A 407 -17.47 -6.00 10.40
CA SER A 407 -17.48 -7.20 9.55
C SER A 407 -16.63 -6.94 8.31
N LEU A 408 -16.15 -7.99 7.63
CA LEU A 408 -15.36 -7.84 6.40
C LEU A 408 -16.12 -7.04 5.31
N VAL A 409 -17.42 -7.31 5.13
CA VAL A 409 -18.33 -6.54 4.25
C VAL A 409 -18.27 -5.02 4.51
N ARG A 410 -18.19 -4.62 5.78
CA ARG A 410 -18.25 -3.19 6.17
C ARG A 410 -16.92 -2.47 6.01
N ILE A 411 -15.80 -3.20 5.94
CA ILE A 411 -14.49 -2.61 5.65
C ILE A 411 -14.51 -1.96 4.26
N CYS A 412 -15.14 -2.62 3.26
CA CYS A 412 -15.28 -2.13 1.88
C CYS A 412 -15.92 -0.75 1.77
N ARG A 413 -17.01 -0.50 2.51
CA ARG A 413 -17.94 0.61 2.22
C ARG A 413 -17.36 2.01 2.48
N PHE A 414 -16.24 2.15 3.16
CA PHE A 414 -15.70 3.44 3.58
C PHE A 414 -14.39 3.86 2.89
N THR A 415 -13.73 2.99 2.12
CA THR A 415 -12.45 3.34 1.46
C THR A 415 -12.64 4.27 0.27
N VAL A 416 -13.79 4.21 -0.42
CA VAL A 416 -14.10 5.07 -1.57
C VAL A 416 -14.29 6.54 -1.15
N ASP A 417 -14.77 6.80 0.08
CA ASP A 417 -15.02 8.15 0.58
C ASP A 417 -13.73 8.92 0.91
N LEU A 418 -12.58 8.22 1.09
CA LEU A 418 -11.29 8.83 1.40
C LEU A 418 -10.70 9.67 0.25
N LEU A 419 -11.07 9.38 -1.00
CA LEU A 419 -10.55 10.05 -2.21
C LEU A 419 -11.41 11.22 -2.69
N VAL A 420 -12.56 11.46 -2.05
CA VAL A 420 -13.50 12.52 -2.45
C VAL A 420 -13.26 13.82 -1.66
N TYR A 421 -12.31 13.83 -0.71
CA TYR A 421 -11.92 14.98 0.10
C TYR A 421 -10.41 15.16 0.14
#